data_AF-A0A425WAE0-F1
#
_entry.id   AF-A0A425WAE0-F1
#
_cell.length_a   1.000
_cell.length_b   1.000
_cell.length_c   1.000
_cell.angle_alpha   90.00
_cell.angle_beta   90.00
_cell.angle_gamma   90.00
#
_symmetry.space_group_name_H-M   'P 1'
#
loop_
_entity.id
_entity.type
_entity.pdbx_description
1 polymer ?
#
loop_
_entity_poly.entity_id
_entity_poly.type
_entity_poly.pdbx_seq_one_letter_code
_entity_poly.pdbx_strand_id
1 'polypeptide(L)' 'MRYKEMAKNLIDLIPDSKMIYVLSYLQGAAVPDDTPNDETLEGIHELENGGGTTFSGTTAELFNELMAD' A
#
# COMPACT_ATOMS: atom_id res chain seq x y z
N MET A 1 19.18 -12.68 5.59
CA MET A 1 19.63 -13.04 6.96
C MET A 1 20.72 -12.13 7.51
N ARG A 2 21.87 -11.92 6.83
CA ARG A 2 22.99 -11.08 7.33
C ARG A 2 22.59 -9.67 7.81
N TYR A 3 21.75 -8.96 7.04
CA TYR A 3 21.30 -7.61 7.40
C TYR A 3 20.36 -7.59 8.61
N LYS A 4 19.59 -8.66 8.85
CA LYS A 4 18.66 -8.75 9.98
C LYS A 4 19.40 -8.87 11.31
N GLU A 5 20.44 -9.72 11.34
CA GLU A 5 21.30 -9.86 12.52
C GLU A 5 22.13 -8.61 12.78
N MET A 6 22.64 -7.97 11.72
CA MET A 6 23.33 -6.68 11.84
C MET A 6 22.41 -5.59 12.41
N ALA A 7 21.16 -5.51 11.96
CA ALA A 7 20.19 -4.54 12.47
C ALA A 7 19.87 -4.76 13.95
N LYS A 8 19.67 -6.00 14.40
CA LYS A 8 19.44 -6.33 15.81
C LYS A 8 20.60 -5.86 16.69
N ASN A 9 21.85 -6.18 16.30
CA ASN A 9 23.03 -5.74 17.04
C ASN A 9 23.16 -4.22 17.12
N LEU A 10 22.73 -3.50 16.08
CA LEU A 10 22.75 -2.03 16.08
C LEU A 10 21.67 -1.46 16.99
N ILE A 11 20.49 -2.09 17.08
CA ILE A 11 19.38 -1.64 17.93
C ILE A 11 19.82 -1.57 19.39
N ASP A 12 20.54 -2.58 19.88
CA ASP A 12 21.01 -2.64 21.26
C ASP A 12 22.04 -1.55 21.61
N LEU A 13 22.64 -0.90 20.60
CA LEU A 13 23.64 0.16 20.79
C LEU A 13 23.04 1.57 20.73
N ILE A 14 21.74 1.71 20.44
CA ILE A 14 21.09 3.01 20.27
C ILE A 14 20.78 3.61 21.65
N PRO A 15 21.25 4.83 21.96
CA PRO A 15 20.83 5.52 23.18
C PRO A 15 19.32 5.77 23.19
N ASP A 16 18.68 5.63 24.36
CA ASP A 16 17.22 5.79 24.52
C ASP A 16 16.68 7.11 23.94
N SER A 17 17.44 8.20 24.06
CA SER A 17 17.07 9.52 23.51
C SER A 17 16.88 9.54 21.99
N LYS A 18 17.43 8.55 21.29
CA LYS A 18 17.30 8.36 19.83
C LYS A 18 16.39 7.21 19.45
N MET A 19 16.05 6.32 20.39
CA MET A 19 15.27 5.11 20.12
C MET A 19 13.88 5.44 19.58
N ILE A 20 13.25 6.53 20.04
CA ILE A 20 11.91 6.92 19.58
C ILE A 20 11.83 7.19 18.07
N TYR A 21 12.88 7.75 17.47
CA TYR A 21 12.95 8.01 16.04
C TYR A 21 13.10 6.71 15.24
N VAL A 22 13.86 5.76 15.77
CA VAL A 22 14.14 4.48 15.12
C VAL A 22 12.93 3.55 15.23
N LEU A 23 12.27 3.51 16.38
CA LEU A 23 11.04 2.74 16.58
C LEU A 23 9.94 3.16 15.60
N SER A 24 9.74 4.47 15.42
CA SER A 24 8.72 4.99 14.49
C SER A 24 8.95 4.49 13.06
N TYR A 25 10.20 4.47 12.60
CA TYR A 25 10.55 3.95 11.28
C TYR A 25 10.35 2.43 11.20
N LEU A 26 10.80 1.68 12.21
CA LEU A 26 10.68 0.22 12.24
C LEU A 26 9.21 -0.25 12.30
N GLN A 27 8.34 0.49 12.97
CA GLN A 27 6.89 0.22 13.00
C GLN A 27 6.29 0.29 11.60
N GLY A 28 6.63 1.31 10.80
CA GLY A 28 6.20 1.42 9.42
C GLY A 28 6.80 0.34 8.52
N ALA A 29 8.10 0.09 8.64
CA ALA A 29 8.79 -0.93 7.84
C ALA A 29 8.39 -2.38 8.17
N ALA A 30 7.75 -2.61 9.31
CA ALA A 30 7.23 -3.92 9.72
C ALA A 30 5.79 -4.16 9.26
N VAL A 31 5.11 -3.14 8.72
CA VAL A 31 3.83 -3.31 8.04
C VAL A 31 4.10 -4.19 6.80
N PRO A 32 3.43 -5.34 6.66
CA PRO A 32 3.54 -6.15 5.46
C PRO A 32 3.17 -5.33 4.22
N ASP A 33 3.72 -5.68 3.07
CA ASP A 33 3.24 -5.09 1.82
C ASP A 33 1.74 -5.38 1.67
N ASP A 34 0.97 -4.33 1.40
CA ASP A 34 -0.46 -4.47 1.14
C ASP A 34 -0.63 -5.29 -0.16
N THR A 35 -1.28 -6.44 -0.02
CA THR A 35 -1.76 -7.21 -1.17
C THR A 35 -3.24 -6.90 -1.33
N PRO A 36 -3.72 -6.51 -2.53
CA PRO A 36 -5.14 -6.33 -2.76
C PRO A 36 -5.92 -7.60 -2.37
N ASN A 37 -7.13 -7.44 -1.82
CA ASN A 37 -7.99 -8.59 -1.54
C ASN A 37 -8.44 -9.26 -2.85
N ASP A 38 -8.99 -10.48 -2.76
CA ASP A 38 -9.39 -11.27 -3.93
C ASP A 38 -10.36 -10.50 -4.84
N GLU A 39 -11.32 -9.77 -4.28
CA GLU A 39 -12.29 -8.94 -5.03
C GLU A 39 -11.59 -7.83 -5.83
N THR A 40 -10.60 -7.16 -5.24
CA THR A 40 -9.84 -6.11 -5.94
C THR A 40 -8.98 -6.71 -7.05
N LEU A 41 -8.38 -7.88 -6.81
CA LEU A 41 -7.60 -8.60 -7.82
C LEU A 41 -8.48 -9.02 -9.01
N GLU A 42 -9.70 -9.50 -8.75
CA GLU A 42 -10.66 -9.84 -9.79
C GLU A 42 -11.04 -8.63 -10.64
N GLY A 43 -11.34 -7.47 -10.02
CA GLY A 43 -11.64 -6.25 -10.76
C GLY A 43 -10.46 -5.73 -11.60
N ILE A 44 -9.23 -5.85 -11.11
CA ILE A 44 -8.02 -5.55 -11.88
C ILE A 44 -7.91 -6.49 -13.09
N HIS A 45 -8.02 -7.80 -12.88
CA HIS A 45 -7.95 -8.78 -13.96
C HIS A 45 -9.07 -8.60 -14.99
N GLU A 46 -10.28 -8.21 -14.57
CA GLU A 46 -11.39 -7.93 -15.49
C GLU A 46 -11.03 -6.81 -16.47
N LEU A 47 -10.51 -5.68 -15.95
CA LEU A 47 -10.08 -4.55 -16.78
C LEU A 47 -8.90 -4.89 -17.69
N GLU A 48 -7.90 -5.63 -17.19
CA GLU A 48 -6.73 -6.06 -17.99
C GLU A 48 -7.14 -6.98 -19.16
N ASN A 49 -8.20 -7.76 -18.99
CA ASN A 49 -8.74 -8.62 -20.04
C ASN A 49 -9.75 -7.91 -20.96
N GLY A 50 -9.91 -6.59 -20.84
CA GLY A 50 -10.80 -5.79 -21.67
C GLY A 50 -12.28 -5.91 -21.31
N GLY A 51 -12.59 -6.42 -20.11
CA GLY A 51 -13.91 -6.34 -19.49
C GLY A 51 -14.12 -5.03 -18.74
N GLY A 52 -15.01 -5.04 -17.74
CA GLY A 52 -15.34 -3.88 -16.93
C GLY A 52 -16.06 -2.77 -17.71
N THR A 53 -16.33 -1.68 -17.01
CA THR A 53 -16.90 -0.47 -17.63
C THR A 53 -15.81 0.59 -17.73
N THR A 54 -15.46 0.98 -18.96
CA THR A 54 -14.53 2.07 -19.22
C THR A 54 -15.30 3.31 -19.67
N PHE A 55 -14.86 4.47 -19.20
CA PHE A 55 -15.50 5.74 -19.51
C PHE A 55 -14.53 6.62 -20.31
N SER A 56 -14.97 7.07 -21.49
CA SER A 56 -14.15 7.85 -22.44
C SER A 56 -14.63 9.29 -22.66
N GLY A 57 -15.68 9.71 -21.95
CA GLY A 57 -16.19 11.07 -21.97
C GLY A 57 -15.41 12.04 -21.07
N THR A 58 -15.99 13.20 -20.82
CA THR A 58 -15.44 14.20 -19.89
C THR A 58 -15.66 13.82 -18.43
N THR A 59 -14.80 14.31 -17.53
CA THR A 59 -14.98 14.11 -16.09
C THR A 59 -16.35 14.59 -15.59
N ALA A 60 -16.90 15.67 -16.15
CA ALA A 60 -18.23 16.16 -15.79
C ALA A 60 -19.34 15.15 -16.14
N GLU A 61 -19.25 14.50 -17.31
CA GLU A 61 -20.19 13.46 -17.73
C GLU A 61 -20.05 12.19 -16.86
N LEU A 62 -18.82 11.79 -16.48
CA LEU A 62 -18.61 10.67 -15.54
C LEU A 62 -19.30 10.93 -14.21
N PHE A 63 -19.16 12.12 -13.64
CA PHE A 63 -19.82 12.47 -12.39
C PHE A 63 -21.34 12.51 -12.52
N ASN A 64 -21.88 12.96 -13.66
CA ASN A 64 -23.32 12.90 -13.91
C ASN A 64 -23.83 11.45 -13.94
N GLU A 65 -23.07 10.51 -14.52
CA GLU A 65 -23.41 9.09 -14.56
C GLU A 65 -23.36 8.45 -13.17
N LEU A 66 -22.30 8.71 -12.38
CA LEU A 66 -22.16 8.18 -11.02
C LEU A 66 -23.22 8.71 -10.03
N MET A 67 -23.76 9.89 -10.29
CA MET A 67 -24.79 10.53 -9.46
C MET A 67 -26.22 10.25 -9.94
N ALA A 68 -26.38 9.52 -11.05
CA ALA A 68 -27.68 9.10 -11.54
C ALA A 68 -28.10 7.82 -10.79
N ASP A 69 -28.80 7.98 -9.67
CA ASP A 69 -29.48 6.89 -8.94
C ASP A 69 -30.61 6.25 -9.79
#